data_AF-A0A975EWY0-F1
#
_entry.id   AF-A0A975EWY0-F1
#
_cell.length_a   1.000
_cell.length_b   1.000
_cell.length_c   1.000
_cell.angle_alpha   90.00
_cell.angle_beta   90.00
_cell.angle_gamma   90.00
#
_symmetry.space_group_name_H-M   'P 1'
#
loop_
_entity.id
_entity.type
_entity.pdbx_description
1 polymer ?
#
loop_
_entity_poly.entity_id
_entity_poly.type
_entity_poly.pdbx_seq_one_letter_code
_entity_poly.pdbx_strand_id
1 'polypeptide(L)' 'MRWIENIPNKNFTINLYHHQERYILKFEAGPMEQTYKIPQGLRPDAEAVKKLLTPEFLEEVRQQFNAMYVALKKQLDAK' A
#
# COMPACT_ATOMS: atom_id res chain seq x y z
N MET A 1 7.76 12.36 6.51
CA MET A 1 7.84 11.34 5.44
C MET A 1 8.21 12.07 4.15
N ARG A 2 9.27 11.64 3.47
CA ARG A 2 9.69 12.20 2.17
C ARG A 2 9.09 11.34 1.06
N TRP A 3 8.35 11.94 0.13
CA TRP A 3 7.86 11.23 -1.05
C TRP A 3 9.03 10.86 -1.98
N ILE A 4 9.01 9.65 -2.53
CA ILE A 4 9.99 9.18 -3.51
C ILE A 4 9.38 9.16 -4.89
N GLU A 5 8.35 8.34 -5.08
CA GLU A 5 7.70 8.17 -6.37
C GLU A 5 6.27 7.63 -6.20
N ASN A 6 5.47 7.82 -7.25
CA ASN A 6 4.21 7.12 -7.46
C ASN A 6 4.47 5.92 -8.38
N ILE A 7 3.94 4.76 -8.02
CA ILE A 7 4.12 3.53 -8.78
C ILE A 7 2.81 3.25 -9.53
N PRO A 8 2.82 3.25 -10.88
CA PRO A 8 1.60 3.09 -11.67
C PRO A 8 0.92 1.74 -11.39
N ASN A 9 -0.38 1.78 -11.11
CA ASN A 9 -1.21 0.59 -10.98
C ASN A 9 -2.66 0.92 -11.38
N LYS A 10 -3.37 -0.07 -11.94
CA LYS A 10 -4.72 0.12 -12.48
C LYS A 10 -5.81 0.18 -11.40
N ASN A 11 -5.60 -0.51 -10.29
CA ASN A 11 -6.67 -0.79 -9.32
C ASN A 11 -6.68 0.17 -8.12
N PHE A 12 -5.52 0.72 -7.76
CA PHE A 12 -5.33 1.60 -6.60
C PHE A 12 -4.03 2.37 -6.73
N THR A 13 -3.94 3.51 -6.03
CA THR A 13 -2.74 4.34 -6.01
C THR A 13 -1.68 3.71 -5.11
N ILE A 14 -0.43 3.67 -5.59
CA ILE A 14 0.72 3.20 -4.80
C ILE A 14 1.73 4.34 -4.72
N ASN A 15 2.06 4.77 -3.49
CA ASN A 15 3.07 5.78 -3.23
C ASN A 15 4.19 5.20 -2.38
N LEU A 16 5.43 5.44 -2.80
CA LEU A 16 6.62 5.08 -2.03
C LEU A 16 7.14 6.32 -1.30
N TYR A 17 7.32 6.20 0.01
CA TYR A 17 7.95 7.21 0.85
C TYR A 17 9.19 6.67 1.52
N HIS A 18 10.05 7.58 1.94
CA HIS A 18 11.17 7.34 2.84
C HIS A 18 10.95 8.11 4.15
N HIS A 19 11.25 7.45 5.27
CA HIS A 19 11.19 8.08 6.58
C HIS A 19 12.17 7.40 7.54
N GLN A 20 13.20 8.14 7.95
CA GLN A 20 14.29 7.62 8.76
C GLN A 20 14.89 6.36 8.08
N GLU A 21 15.12 5.28 8.81
CA GLU A 21 15.69 4.03 8.28
C GLU A 21 14.64 3.10 7.65
N ARG A 22 13.54 3.65 7.10
CA ARG A 22 12.43 2.87 6.55
C ARG A 22 11.91 3.42 5.22
N TYR A 23 11.59 2.50 4.33
CA TYR A 23 10.70 2.73 3.21
C TYR A 23 9.25 2.47 3.63
N ILE A 24 8.32 3.22 3.06
CA ILE A 24 6.89 3.10 3.34
C ILE A 24 6.17 2.92 2.01
N LEU A 25 5.60 1.74 1.80
CA LEU A 25 4.67 1.49 0.69
C LEU A 25 3.26 1.81 1.17
N LYS A 26 2.67 2.83 0.55
CA LYS A 26 1.33 3.32 0.86
C LYS A 26 0.39 2.99 -0.30
N PHE A 27 -0.69 2.30 0.01
CA PHE A 27 -1.74 1.91 -0.93
C PHE A 27 -3.03 2.66 -0.58
N GLU A 28 -3.69 3.21 -1.59
CA GLU A 28 -4.94 3.98 -1.40
C GLU A 28 -6.00 3.53 -2.40
N ALA A 29 -7.18 3.18 -1.89
CA ALA A 29 -8.34 2.77 -2.67
C ALA A 29 -9.61 3.40 -2.09
N GLY A 30 -10.13 4.45 -2.73
CA GLY A 30 -11.29 5.18 -2.22
C GLY A 30 -11.03 5.75 -0.81
N PRO A 31 -11.89 5.48 0.19
CA PRO A 31 -11.72 5.98 1.56
C PRO A 31 -10.72 5.15 2.39
N MET A 32 -10.11 4.11 1.81
CA MET A 32 -9.29 3.15 2.52
C MET A 32 -7.81 3.37 2.22
N GLU A 33 -7.00 3.20 3.26
CA GLU A 33 -5.56 3.31 3.18
C GLU A 33 -4.91 2.10 3.86
N GLN A 34 -3.86 1.58 3.23
CA GLN A 34 -3.04 0.52 3.79
C GLN A 34 -1.56 0.86 3.64
N THR A 35 -0.76 0.62 4.69
CA THR A 35 0.65 0.99 4.71
C THR A 35 1.54 -0.13 5.22
N TYR A 36 2.64 -0.40 4.50
CA TYR A 36 3.71 -1.31 4.90
C TYR A 36 5.01 -0.56 5.14
N LYS A 37 5.61 -0.73 6.33
CA LYS A 37 6.89 -0.10 6.70
C LYS A 37 8.01 -1.13 6.59
N ILE A 38 8.95 -0.89 5.69
CA ILE A 38 10.04 -1.81 5.36
C ILE A 38 11.35 -1.21 5.86
N PRO A 39 12.05 -1.86 6.81
CA PRO A 39 13.38 -1.45 7.25
C PRO A 39 14.39 -1.48 6.10
N GLN A 40 15.27 -0.49 6.03
CA GLN A 40 16.34 -0.44 5.03
C GLN A 40 17.31 -1.62 5.12
N GLY A 41 17.49 -2.19 6.32
CA GLY A 41 18.29 -3.40 6.50
C GLY A 41 17.76 -4.64 5.77
N LEU A 42 16.47 -4.67 5.40
CA LEU A 42 15.88 -5.76 4.60
C LEU A 42 15.84 -5.44 3.10
N ARG A 43 15.72 -4.15 2.75
CA ARG A 43 15.70 -3.65 1.37
C ARG A 43 16.50 -2.35 1.31
N PRO A 44 17.70 -2.35 0.69
CA PRO A 44 18.62 -1.22 0.79
C PRO A 44 18.13 0.03 0.04
N ASP A 45 17.41 -0.15 -1.07
CA ASP A 45 17.00 0.92 -1.97
C ASP A 45 15.54 0.82 -2.42
N ALA A 46 15.05 1.89 -3.06
CA ALA A 46 13.69 1.97 -3.59
C ALA A 46 13.40 0.89 -4.64
N GLU A 47 14.38 0.53 -5.48
CA GLU A 47 14.23 -0.53 -6.49
C GLU A 47 14.00 -1.90 -5.84
N ALA A 48 14.73 -2.22 -4.77
CA ALA A 48 14.56 -3.44 -4.00
C ALA A 48 13.18 -3.51 -3.32
N VAL A 49 12.64 -2.36 -2.90
CA VAL A 49 11.26 -2.26 -2.38
C VAL A 49 10.25 -2.48 -3.49
N LYS A 50 10.43 -1.90 -4.69
CA LYS A 50 9.54 -2.10 -5.82
C LYS A 50 9.43 -3.55 -6.27
N LYS A 51 10.50 -4.34 -6.11
CA LYS A 51 10.48 -5.80 -6.35
C LYS A 51 9.54 -6.58 -5.44
N LEU A 52 9.07 -6.00 -4.33
CA LEU A 52 8.03 -6.61 -3.48
C LEU A 52 6.64 -6.56 -4.10
N LEU A 53 6.41 -5.67 -5.07
CA LEU A 53 5.11 -5.45 -5.72
C LEU A 53 4.86 -6.51 -6.80
N THR A 54 4.89 -7.78 -6.42
CA THR A 54 4.56 -8.87 -7.34
C THR A 54 3.05 -8.89 -7.63
N PRO A 55 2.61 -9.49 -8.76
CA PRO A 55 1.20 -9.64 -9.05
C PRO A 55 0.41 -10.33 -7.94
N GLU A 56 1.01 -11.35 -7.30
CA GLU A 56 0.40 -12.10 -6.19
C GLU A 56 0.19 -11.21 -4.97
N PHE A 57 1.23 -10.44 -4.60
CA PHE A 57 1.14 -9.50 -3.47
C PHE A 57 0.09 -8.40 -3.74
N LEU A 58 0.06 -7.85 -4.96
CA LEU A 58 -0.92 -6.83 -5.33
C LEU A 58 -2.36 -7.37 -5.31
N GLU A 59 -2.56 -8.65 -5.67
CA GLU A 59 -3.85 -9.30 -5.58
C GLU A 59 -4.30 -9.50 -4.11
N GLU A 60 -3.38 -9.87 -3.21
CA GLU A 60 -3.67 -9.94 -1.78
C GLU A 60 -4.07 -8.58 -1.20
N VAL A 61 -3.34 -7.51 -1.56
CA VAL A 61 -3.68 -6.13 -1.17
C VAL A 61 -5.07 -5.75 -1.70
N ARG A 62 -5.40 -6.11 -2.94
CA ARG A 62 -6.73 -5.87 -3.53
C ARG A 62 -7.83 -6.58 -2.73
N GLN A 63 -7.61 -7.83 -2.34
CA GLN A 63 -8.57 -8.60 -1.53
C GLN A 63 -8.77 -7.97 -0.14
N GLN A 64 -7.70 -7.47 0.48
CA GLN A 64 -7.78 -6.76 1.75
C GLN A 64 -8.60 -5.46 1.62
N PHE A 65 -8.41 -4.68 0.56
CA PHE A 65 -9.27 -3.52 0.30
C PHE A 65 -10.74 -3.89 0.11
N ASN A 66 -11.06 -4.99 -0.58
CA ASN A 66 -12.44 -5.45 -0.68
C ASN A 66 -13.04 -5.78 0.69
N ALA A 67 -12.26 -6.45 1.56
CA ALA A 67 -12.71 -6.77 2.91
C ALA A 67 -12.92 -5.50 3.76
N MET A 68 -11.99 -4.53 3.68
CA MET A 68 -12.11 -3.23 4.33
C MET A 68 -13.36 -2.48 3.86
N TYR A 69 -13.64 -2.50 2.55
CA TYR A 69 -14.79 -1.84 1.96
C TYR A 69 -16.09 -2.46 2.44
N VAL A 70 -16.19 -3.79 2.42
CA VAL A 70 -17.38 -4.52 2.91
C VAL A 70 -17.61 -4.24 4.38
N ALA A 71 -16.55 -4.24 5.20
CA ALA A 71 -16.66 -3.94 6.63
C ALA A 71 -17.15 -2.51 6.90
N LEU A 72 -16.59 -1.52 6.18
CA LEU A 72 -17.00 -0.12 6.30
C LEU A 72 -18.44 0.08 5.82
N LYS A 73 -18.75 -0.41 4.62
CA LYS A 73 -20.09 -0.30 4.02
C LYS A 73 -21.16 -0.88 4.94
N LYS A 74 -20.92 -2.07 5.50
CA LYS A 74 -21.85 -2.70 6.44
C LYS A 74 -22.18 -1.80 7.64
N GLN A 75 -21.21 -1.05 8.17
CA GLN A 75 -21.46 -0.14 9.29
C GLN A 75 -22.12 1.17 8.88
N LEU A 76 -21.90 1.63 7.66
CA LEU A 76 -22.54 2.84 7.13
C LEU A 76 -24.01 2.59 6.77
N ASP A 77 -24.32 1.43 6.18
CA ASP A 77 -25.68 1.03 5.76
C ASP A 77 -26.56 0.55 6.92
N ALA A 78 -25.98 0.30 8.11
CA ALA A 78 -26.71 -0.13 9.31
C ALA A 78 -27.32 1.04 10.12
N LYS A 79 -27.33 2.25 9.55
CA LYS A 79 -27.96 3.45 10.09
C LYS A 79 -29.19 3.82 9.28
#